data_AF-M1VMS5-F1
#
_entry.id   AF-M1VMS5-F1
#
_cell.length_a   1.000
_cell.length_b   1.000
_cell.length_c   1.000
_cell.angle_alpha   90.00
_cell.angle_beta   90.00
_cell.angle_gamma   90.00
#
_symmetry.space_group_name_H-M   'P 1'
#
loop_
_entity.id
_entity.type
_entity.pdbx_description
1 polymer ?
#
loop_
_entity_poly.entity_id
_entity_poly.type
_entity_poly.pdbx_seq_one_letter_code
_entity_poly.pdbx_strand_id
1 'polypeptide(L)'
;MIGKIFLLTACCCASLLSVSASEESQDTLSTTLHDEMKQIANLITYLTKEEGGHYFENMFKSVNMPSDCSRDALKALNDILVVLKEEIPFETSLFDNEVLKEFEYQDTDQVFKSLLERVLLIKKMLSEFNAFLNDNPPHLLTNGRDKMTKYYKKHISAKDANVKDYTFLVKFCNDYLDSESPFMKMYKAFNTYEELVKKKPGNPSSSPPSSPQGTAGTQQPQAPAAQSQSPTDQQTKPTDQSTSNINGPSKSASFTFGGLTVATLCYFVLSAF
;
A
#
# COMPACT_ATOMS: atom_id res chain seq x y z
N MET A 1 78.08 12.09 14.37
CA MET A 1 77.03 11.79 13.36
C MET A 1 75.94 11.03 14.09
N ILE A 2 74.80 11.67 14.40
CA ILE A 2 73.63 11.79 13.50
C ILE A 2 73.06 10.40 13.22
N GLY A 3 71.82 10.07 13.57
CA GLY A 3 70.73 10.87 14.10
C GLY A 3 69.56 9.98 14.50
N LYS A 4 68.72 10.54 15.37
CA LYS A 4 67.34 10.12 15.69
C LYS A 4 66.49 9.99 14.41
N ILE A 5 65.28 9.43 14.56
CA ILE A 5 64.04 9.56 13.73
C ILE A 5 63.64 8.21 13.07
N PHE A 6 62.41 7.68 13.10
CA PHE A 6 61.10 8.13 13.58
C PHE A 6 60.22 6.90 13.86
N LEU A 7 59.28 7.03 14.80
CA LEU A 7 58.03 6.27 14.80
C LEU A 7 57.28 6.57 13.50
N LEU A 8 56.84 5.53 12.77
CA LEU A 8 55.73 5.66 11.83
C LEU A 8 54.59 4.76 12.27
N THR A 9 53.62 5.38 12.93
CA THR A 9 52.28 4.87 13.15
C THR A 9 51.62 4.66 11.79
N ALA A 10 51.55 3.42 11.32
CA ALA A 10 50.64 3.05 10.24
C ALA A 10 49.25 2.83 10.87
N CYS A 11 48.40 3.85 10.73
CA CYS A 11 46.98 3.76 10.98
C CYS A 11 46.37 2.83 9.91
N CYS A 12 46.25 1.53 10.22
CA CYS A 12 45.33 0.67 9.47
C CYS A 12 43.91 1.08 9.89
N CYS A 13 43.36 2.05 9.17
CA CYS A 13 41.92 2.24 9.09
C CYS A 13 41.33 0.91 8.60
N ALA A 14 40.81 0.10 9.52
CA ALA A 14 39.78 -0.86 9.22
C ALA A 14 38.53 -0.05 8.81
N SER A 15 38.54 0.45 7.58
CA SER A 15 37.30 0.80 6.90
C SER A 15 36.56 -0.51 6.69
N LEU A 16 35.71 -0.84 7.66
CA LEU A 16 34.52 -1.63 7.41
C LEU A 16 33.75 -0.85 6.33
N LEU A 17 34.02 -1.17 5.06
CA LEU A 17 33.02 -1.01 4.03
C LEU A 17 31.90 -1.95 4.44
N SER A 18 30.95 -1.39 5.21
CA SER A 18 29.61 -1.92 5.29
C SER A 18 29.02 -1.79 3.89
N VAL A 19 29.44 -2.67 2.99
CA VAL A 19 28.58 -3.13 1.91
C VAL A 19 27.48 -3.88 2.63
N SER A 20 26.45 -3.14 3.03
CA SER A 20 25.15 -3.74 3.29
C SER A 20 24.68 -4.27 1.94
N ALA A 21 25.12 -5.49 1.62
CA ALA A 21 24.40 -6.38 0.73
C ALA A 21 23.05 -6.61 1.40
N SER A 22 22.11 -5.70 1.15
CA SER A 22 20.71 -5.94 1.36
C SER A 22 20.22 -6.72 0.15
N GLU A 23 20.71 -7.96 0.04
CA GLU A 23 20.11 -8.99 -0.80
C GLU A 23 19.40 -9.96 0.14
N GLU A 24 18.27 -9.49 0.63
CA GLU A 24 17.10 -10.31 0.91
C GLU A 24 15.91 -9.35 0.94
N SER A 25 15.69 -8.71 -0.22
CA SER A 25 14.33 -8.32 -0.58
C SER A 25 13.53 -9.61 -0.53
N GLN A 26 12.62 -9.71 0.43
CA GLN A 26 11.53 -10.66 0.36
C GLN A 26 11.01 -10.65 -1.07
N ASP A 27 10.81 -11.83 -1.63
CA ASP A 27 10.26 -12.05 -2.95
C ASP A 27 8.83 -11.47 -2.96
N THR A 28 8.72 -10.15 -3.10
CA THR A 28 7.50 -9.50 -3.56
C THR A 28 7.27 -10.12 -4.92
N LEU A 29 6.31 -11.05 -4.99
CA LEU A 29 5.81 -11.62 -6.24
C LEU A 29 5.77 -10.50 -7.27
N SER A 30 6.75 -10.48 -8.17
CA SER A 30 6.95 -9.38 -9.11
C SER A 30 5.82 -9.50 -10.14
N THR A 31 4.74 -8.76 -9.92
CA THR A 31 3.61 -8.71 -10.85
C THR A 31 4.02 -8.00 -12.14
N THR A 32 3.37 -8.37 -13.24
CA THR A 32 3.54 -7.67 -14.51
C THR A 32 2.49 -6.57 -14.67
N LEU A 33 2.74 -5.60 -15.55
CA LEU A 33 1.78 -4.53 -15.84
C LEU A 33 0.43 -5.11 -16.27
N HIS A 34 0.44 -6.19 -17.05
CA HIS A 34 -0.76 -6.95 -17.42
C HIS A 34 -1.52 -7.44 -16.19
N ASP A 35 -0.85 -8.07 -15.22
CA ASP A 35 -1.51 -8.62 -14.05
C ASP A 35 -2.12 -7.50 -13.18
N GLU A 36 -1.43 -6.36 -13.05
CA GLU A 36 -1.96 -5.19 -12.35
C GLU A 36 -3.13 -4.54 -13.08
N MET A 37 -3.03 -4.38 -14.41
CA MET A 37 -4.12 -3.85 -15.24
C MET A 37 -5.35 -4.77 -15.23
N LYS A 38 -5.14 -6.09 -15.18
CA LYS A 38 -6.19 -7.10 -14.98
C LYS A 38 -6.86 -6.89 -13.63
N GLN A 39 -6.09 -6.71 -12.57
CA GLN A 39 -6.64 -6.46 -11.23
C GLN A 39 -7.50 -5.19 -11.19
N ILE A 40 -7.01 -4.05 -11.68
CA ILE A 40 -7.83 -2.81 -11.66
C ILE A 40 -9.08 -2.91 -12.53
N ALA A 41 -9.02 -3.60 -13.69
CA ALA A 41 -10.19 -3.78 -14.55
C ALA A 41 -11.33 -4.47 -13.79
N ASN A 42 -11.00 -5.53 -13.06
CA ASN A 42 -11.98 -6.30 -12.30
C ASN A 42 -12.39 -5.59 -10.99
N LEU A 43 -11.47 -4.92 -10.29
CA LEU A 43 -11.80 -4.13 -9.09
C LEU A 43 -12.77 -2.99 -9.41
N ILE A 44 -12.51 -2.21 -10.48
CA ILE A 44 -13.40 -1.13 -10.92
C ILE A 44 -14.75 -1.73 -11.35
N THR A 45 -14.74 -2.83 -12.11
CA THR A 45 -15.97 -3.52 -12.52
C THR A 45 -16.78 -4.00 -11.32
N TYR A 46 -16.14 -4.52 -10.26
CA TYR A 46 -16.84 -4.94 -9.04
C TYR A 46 -17.44 -3.74 -8.28
N LEU A 47 -16.64 -2.71 -8.01
CA LEU A 47 -17.08 -1.54 -7.23
C LEU A 47 -18.12 -0.68 -7.96
N THR A 48 -18.23 -0.80 -9.29
CA THR A 48 -19.27 -0.14 -10.09
C THR A 48 -20.57 -0.95 -10.19
N LYS A 49 -20.55 -2.26 -9.85
CA LYS A 49 -21.76 -3.09 -9.80
C LYS A 49 -22.64 -2.77 -8.59
N GLU A 50 -22.05 -2.36 -7.47
CA GLU A 50 -22.82 -1.88 -6.31
C GLU A 50 -23.60 -0.62 -6.71
N GLU A 51 -24.91 -0.78 -6.84
CA GLU A 51 -25.91 0.28 -7.02
C GLU A 51 -25.47 1.41 -7.97
N GLY A 52 -25.07 1.07 -9.20
CA GLY A 52 -24.93 2.05 -10.29
C GLY A 52 -23.88 3.15 -10.08
N GLY A 53 -22.84 2.90 -9.27
CA GLY A 53 -21.75 3.87 -9.04
C GLY A 53 -21.89 4.68 -7.74
N HIS A 54 -22.89 4.39 -6.90
CA HIS A 54 -23.06 5.08 -5.62
C HIS A 54 -21.95 4.77 -4.60
N TYR A 55 -21.25 3.63 -4.69
CA TYR A 55 -20.14 3.32 -3.79
C TYR A 55 -19.05 4.42 -3.85
N PHE A 56 -18.53 4.71 -5.05
CA PHE A 56 -17.53 5.76 -5.23
C PHE A 56 -18.04 7.14 -4.84
N GLU A 57 -19.30 7.46 -5.16
CA GLU A 57 -19.91 8.71 -4.70
C GLU A 57 -19.91 8.83 -3.17
N ASN A 58 -20.26 7.76 -2.46
CA ASN A 58 -20.29 7.73 -1.00
C ASN A 58 -18.89 7.89 -0.43
N MET A 59 -17.89 7.21 -1.01
CA MET A 59 -16.49 7.36 -0.62
C MET A 59 -16.00 8.80 -0.81
N PHE A 60 -16.25 9.41 -1.97
CA PHE A 60 -15.86 10.79 -2.25
C PHE A 60 -16.59 11.80 -1.35
N LYS A 61 -17.90 11.61 -1.10
CA LYS A 61 -18.68 12.42 -0.14
C LYS A 61 -18.12 12.30 1.28
N SER A 62 -17.71 11.10 1.69
CA SER A 62 -17.21 10.85 3.05
C SER A 62 -15.97 11.68 3.41
N VAL A 63 -15.18 12.10 2.42
CA VAL A 63 -13.98 12.94 2.58
C VAL A 63 -14.18 14.39 2.15
N ASN A 64 -15.43 14.81 1.90
CA ASN A 64 -15.77 16.13 1.38
C ASN A 64 -15.02 16.50 0.09
N MET A 65 -14.84 15.53 -0.82
CA MET A 65 -14.23 15.80 -2.12
C MET A 65 -15.10 16.79 -2.93
N PRO A 66 -14.51 17.82 -3.56
CA PRO A 66 -15.28 18.78 -4.35
C PRO A 66 -16.12 18.09 -5.44
N SER A 67 -17.36 18.55 -5.63
CA SER A 67 -18.33 17.88 -6.52
C SER A 67 -17.88 17.78 -7.97
N ASP A 68 -17.14 18.76 -8.48
CA ASP A 68 -16.61 18.69 -9.84
C ASP A 68 -15.51 17.61 -9.93
N CYS A 69 -14.64 17.53 -8.93
CA CYS A 69 -13.59 16.51 -8.86
C CYS A 69 -14.15 15.09 -8.74
N SER A 70 -15.21 14.89 -7.94
CA SER A 70 -15.84 13.58 -7.80
C SER A 70 -16.55 13.14 -9.09
N ARG A 71 -17.24 14.06 -9.78
CA ARG A 71 -17.84 13.78 -11.10
C ARG A 71 -16.80 13.39 -12.13
N ASP A 72 -15.69 14.13 -12.19
CA ASP A 72 -14.61 13.85 -13.13
C ASP A 72 -13.94 12.49 -12.82
N ALA A 73 -13.82 12.13 -11.54
CA ALA A 73 -13.32 10.84 -11.11
C ALA A 73 -14.23 9.68 -11.56
N LEU A 74 -15.54 9.81 -11.36
CA LEU A 74 -16.53 8.81 -11.81
C LEU A 74 -16.53 8.65 -13.32
N LYS A 75 -16.43 9.76 -14.06
CA LYS A 75 -16.30 9.71 -15.52
C LYS A 75 -15.03 8.96 -15.92
N ALA A 76 -13.90 9.28 -15.30
CA ALA A 76 -12.62 8.63 -15.58
C ALA A 76 -12.65 7.11 -15.29
N LEU A 77 -13.36 6.67 -14.24
CA LEU A 77 -13.57 5.25 -13.92
C LEU A 77 -14.36 4.52 -15.00
N ASN A 78 -15.38 5.15 -15.58
CA ASN A 78 -16.13 4.55 -16.69
C ASN A 78 -15.30 4.55 -17.99
N ASP A 79 -14.65 5.67 -18.29
CA ASP A 79 -13.83 5.80 -19.50
C ASP A 79 -12.65 4.79 -19.49
N ILE A 80 -11.99 4.58 -18.33
CA ILE A 80 -10.87 3.63 -18.26
C ILE A 80 -11.30 2.18 -18.47
N LEU A 81 -12.54 1.80 -18.09
CA LEU A 81 -13.06 0.46 -18.40
C LEU A 81 -13.19 0.24 -19.92
N VAL A 82 -13.56 1.28 -20.67
CA VAL A 82 -13.61 1.22 -22.15
C VAL A 82 -12.20 1.04 -22.71
N VAL A 83 -11.25 1.87 -22.26
CA VAL A 83 -9.84 1.80 -22.70
C VAL A 83 -9.24 0.42 -22.37
N LEU A 84 -9.47 -0.12 -21.17
CA LEU A 84 -8.96 -1.44 -20.76
C LEU A 84 -9.53 -2.60 -21.57
N LYS A 85 -10.67 -2.39 -22.25
CA LYS A 85 -11.31 -3.40 -23.10
C LYS A 85 -10.80 -3.36 -24.54
N GLU A 86 -10.46 -2.18 -25.04
CA GLU A 86 -10.27 -1.96 -26.48
C GLU A 86 -8.87 -1.45 -26.87
N GLU A 87 -8.16 -0.77 -25.95
CA GLU A 87 -6.96 0.03 -26.26
C GLU A 87 -5.71 -0.41 -25.48
N ILE A 88 -5.53 -1.72 -25.33
CA ILE A 88 -4.44 -2.33 -24.55
C ILE A 88 -3.44 -3.11 -25.44
N PRO A 89 -2.16 -3.23 -25.03
CA PRO A 89 -1.14 -3.95 -25.79
C PRO A 89 -1.22 -5.47 -25.66
N PHE A 90 -2.10 -6.01 -24.82
CA PHE A 90 -2.08 -7.41 -24.39
C PHE A 90 -2.86 -8.33 -25.31
N GLU A 91 -2.42 -9.59 -25.40
CA GLU A 91 -3.13 -10.62 -26.17
C GLU A 91 -4.30 -11.23 -25.39
N THR A 92 -4.19 -11.27 -24.05
CA THR A 92 -5.22 -11.83 -23.17
C THR A 92 -6.13 -10.75 -22.60
N SER A 93 -7.41 -11.11 -22.41
CA SER A 93 -8.40 -10.25 -21.77
C SER A 93 -8.00 -9.87 -20.35
N LEU A 94 -8.20 -8.60 -20.00
CA LEU A 94 -8.08 -8.09 -18.63
C LEU A 94 -9.33 -8.34 -17.78
N PHE A 95 -10.45 -8.74 -18.38
CA PHE A 95 -11.71 -9.00 -17.67
C PHE A 95 -11.86 -10.49 -17.40
N ASP A 96 -12.10 -10.83 -16.14
CA ASP A 96 -12.14 -12.21 -15.65
C ASP A 96 -13.22 -12.39 -14.58
N ASN A 97 -14.22 -13.21 -14.89
CA ASN A 97 -15.34 -13.47 -13.99
C ASN A 97 -14.93 -14.28 -12.75
N GLU A 98 -13.86 -15.06 -12.80
CA GLU A 98 -13.37 -15.79 -11.63
C GLU A 98 -12.74 -14.83 -10.63
N VAL A 99 -11.89 -13.91 -11.11
CA VAL A 99 -11.31 -12.83 -10.29
C VAL A 99 -12.40 -11.94 -9.69
N LEU A 100 -13.44 -11.61 -10.46
CA LEU A 100 -14.58 -10.84 -9.95
C LEU A 100 -15.30 -11.52 -8.78
N LYS A 101 -15.46 -12.85 -8.81
CA LYS A 101 -16.09 -13.61 -7.73
C LYS A 101 -15.24 -13.62 -6.46
N GLU A 102 -13.92 -13.57 -6.59
CA GLU A 102 -13.03 -13.50 -5.43
C GLU A 102 -13.25 -12.23 -4.59
N PHE A 103 -13.73 -11.15 -5.20
CA PHE A 103 -14.05 -9.91 -4.50
C PHE A 103 -15.37 -9.97 -3.73
N GLU A 104 -16.31 -10.85 -4.10
CA GLU A 104 -17.59 -11.01 -3.39
C GLU A 104 -17.41 -11.50 -1.95
N TYR A 105 -16.27 -12.10 -1.64
CA TYR A 105 -15.92 -12.59 -0.30
C TYR A 105 -15.04 -11.63 0.50
N GLN A 106 -14.73 -10.46 -0.06
CA GLN A 106 -13.86 -9.45 0.57
C GLN A 106 -14.70 -8.29 1.10
N ASP A 107 -14.15 -7.60 2.09
CA ASP A 107 -14.70 -6.35 2.58
C ASP A 107 -14.58 -5.26 1.50
N THR A 108 -15.68 -4.57 1.18
CA THR A 108 -15.71 -3.60 0.07
C THR A 108 -14.70 -2.47 0.25
N ASP A 109 -14.45 -2.02 1.48
CA ASP A 109 -13.46 -0.97 1.76
C ASP A 109 -12.03 -1.48 1.54
N GLN A 110 -11.74 -2.76 1.83
CA GLN A 110 -10.49 -3.40 1.46
C GLN A 110 -10.33 -3.51 -0.06
N VAL A 111 -11.39 -3.85 -0.79
CA VAL A 111 -11.40 -3.90 -2.26
C VAL A 111 -11.08 -2.52 -2.84
N PHE A 112 -11.71 -1.47 -2.30
CA PHE A 112 -11.43 -0.09 -2.70
C PHE A 112 -10.00 0.34 -2.38
N LYS A 113 -9.49 0.01 -1.19
CA LYS A 113 -8.10 0.28 -0.83
C LYS A 113 -7.12 -0.41 -1.78
N SER A 114 -7.39 -1.67 -2.16
CA SER A 114 -6.56 -2.38 -3.14
C SER A 114 -6.56 -1.67 -4.51
N LEU A 115 -7.70 -1.13 -4.93
CA LEU A 115 -7.78 -0.34 -6.16
C LEU A 115 -6.89 0.92 -6.07
N LEU A 116 -6.93 1.66 -4.97
CA LEU A 116 -6.09 2.85 -4.78
C LEU A 116 -4.60 2.51 -4.88
N GLU A 117 -4.16 1.46 -4.18
CA GLU A 117 -2.76 1.00 -4.17
C GLU A 117 -2.29 0.58 -5.57
N ARG A 118 -3.11 -0.17 -6.31
CA ARG A 118 -2.75 -0.66 -7.64
C ARG A 118 -2.71 0.43 -8.70
N VAL A 119 -3.58 1.45 -8.62
CA VAL A 119 -3.50 2.60 -9.54
C VAL A 119 -2.18 3.36 -9.38
N LEU A 120 -1.69 3.51 -8.14
CA LEU A 120 -0.36 4.09 -7.89
C LEU A 120 0.75 3.20 -8.47
N LEU A 121 0.66 1.88 -8.27
CA LEU A 121 1.64 0.93 -8.78
C LEU A 121 1.70 0.94 -10.32
N ILE A 122 0.56 0.90 -11.00
CA ILE A 122 0.48 0.96 -12.47
C ILE A 122 1.10 2.27 -12.99
N LYS A 123 0.84 3.41 -12.32
CA LYS A 123 1.46 4.68 -12.72
C LYS A 123 2.98 4.60 -12.66
N LYS A 124 3.53 3.97 -11.61
CA LYS A 124 4.97 3.73 -11.47
C LYS A 124 5.48 2.83 -12.60
N MET A 125 4.86 1.68 -12.82
CA MET A 125 5.25 0.72 -13.86
C MET A 125 5.23 1.32 -15.26
N LEU A 126 4.18 2.08 -15.61
CA LEU A 126 4.10 2.81 -16.88
C LEU A 126 5.20 3.85 -17.03
N SER A 127 5.57 4.54 -15.94
CA SER A 127 6.63 5.55 -15.97
C SER A 127 8.01 4.91 -16.17
N GLU A 128 8.28 3.82 -15.46
CA GLU A 128 9.50 3.02 -15.62
C GLU A 128 9.59 2.42 -17.03
N PHE A 129 8.47 1.95 -17.56
CA PHE A 129 8.43 1.42 -18.92
C PHE A 129 8.67 2.51 -19.96
N ASN A 130 8.06 3.69 -19.81
CA ASN A 130 8.29 4.82 -20.71
C ASN A 130 9.76 5.29 -20.67
N ALA A 131 10.36 5.35 -19.47
CA ALA A 131 11.79 5.66 -19.32
C ALA A 131 12.66 4.61 -20.02
N PHE A 132 12.37 3.33 -19.83
CA PHE A 132 13.07 2.24 -20.52
C PHE A 132 12.99 2.38 -22.05
N LEU A 133 11.82 2.70 -22.60
CA LEU A 133 11.65 2.92 -24.03
C LEU A 133 12.52 4.09 -24.51
N ASN A 134 12.49 5.22 -23.81
CA ASN A 134 13.28 6.42 -24.15
C ASN A 134 14.79 6.18 -24.10
N ASP A 135 15.27 5.35 -23.17
CA ASP A 135 16.68 4.96 -23.05
C ASP A 135 17.10 3.94 -24.14
N ASN A 136 16.13 3.32 -24.82
CA ASN A 136 16.36 2.24 -25.79
C ASN A 136 15.64 2.50 -27.14
N PRO A 137 15.90 3.63 -27.83
CA PRO A 137 15.24 3.97 -29.09
C PRO A 137 15.65 3.03 -30.24
N PRO A 138 14.83 2.88 -31.31
CA PRO A 138 14.99 1.83 -32.32
C PRO A 138 16.36 1.76 -33.01
N HIS A 139 17.00 2.92 -33.23
CA HIS A 139 18.31 3.00 -33.89
C HIS A 139 19.48 2.55 -32.99
N LEU A 140 19.27 2.44 -31.68
CA LEU A 140 20.23 1.89 -30.72
C LEU A 140 20.02 0.38 -30.46
N LEU A 141 19.05 -0.23 -31.15
CA LEU A 141 18.65 -1.63 -30.95
C LEU A 141 19.31 -2.61 -31.93
N THR A 142 20.61 -2.49 -32.24
CA THR A 142 21.33 -3.45 -33.09
C THR A 142 21.30 -4.90 -32.54
N ASN A 143 21.12 -5.07 -31.22
CA ASN A 143 20.71 -6.32 -30.52
C ASN A 143 19.50 -6.08 -29.60
N GLY A 144 18.76 -5.00 -29.83
CA GLY A 144 17.84 -4.44 -28.85
C GLY A 144 16.44 -5.01 -28.89
N ARG A 145 16.08 -5.76 -29.95
CA ARG A 145 14.85 -6.56 -29.96
C ARG A 145 14.83 -7.56 -28.81
N ASP A 146 15.97 -8.18 -28.50
CA ASP A 146 16.08 -9.15 -27.41
C ASP A 146 15.99 -8.48 -26.04
N LYS A 147 16.61 -7.31 -25.87
CA LYS A 147 16.49 -6.50 -24.65
C LYS A 147 15.05 -6.04 -24.42
N MET A 148 14.41 -5.50 -25.46
CA MET A 148 13.02 -5.08 -25.43
C MET A 148 12.10 -6.25 -25.10
N THR A 149 12.31 -7.40 -25.74
CA THR A 149 11.54 -8.62 -25.50
C THR A 149 11.72 -9.10 -24.07
N LYS A 150 12.96 -9.16 -23.57
CA LYS A 150 13.27 -9.56 -22.20
C LYS A 150 12.62 -8.64 -21.18
N TYR A 151 12.70 -7.33 -21.38
CA TYR A 151 12.03 -6.36 -20.51
C TYR A 151 10.52 -6.54 -20.54
N TYR A 152 9.92 -6.63 -21.74
CA TYR A 152 8.49 -6.80 -21.92
C TYR A 152 7.97 -8.05 -21.23
N LYS A 153 8.60 -9.21 -21.43
CA LYS A 153 8.18 -10.46 -20.79
C LYS A 153 8.29 -10.41 -19.27
N LYS A 154 9.31 -9.70 -18.76
CA LYS A 154 9.56 -9.61 -17.32
C LYS A 154 8.63 -8.63 -16.62
N HIS A 155 8.33 -7.49 -17.24
CA HIS A 155 7.68 -6.37 -16.56
C HIS A 155 6.29 -6.03 -17.10
N ILE A 156 5.99 -6.39 -18.36
CA ILE A 156 4.77 -5.95 -19.04
C ILE A 156 3.76 -7.09 -19.18
N SER A 157 4.14 -8.18 -19.86
CA SER A 157 3.31 -9.38 -19.95
C SER A 157 4.17 -10.60 -20.26
N ALA A 158 4.24 -11.54 -19.32
CA ALA A 158 4.87 -12.84 -19.54
C ALA A 158 4.02 -13.76 -20.44
N LYS A 159 2.71 -13.48 -20.54
CA LYS A 159 1.70 -14.34 -21.17
C LYS A 159 1.53 -14.10 -22.66
N ASP A 160 1.78 -12.88 -23.12
CA ASP A 160 1.68 -12.58 -24.55
C ASP A 160 2.65 -13.49 -25.30
N ALA A 161 2.29 -13.99 -26.48
CA ALA A 161 3.24 -14.69 -27.35
C ALA A 161 4.17 -13.66 -28.00
N ASN A 162 3.61 -12.59 -28.56
CA ASN A 162 4.34 -11.59 -29.33
C ASN A 162 4.48 -10.27 -28.58
N VAL A 163 5.63 -9.63 -28.73
CA VAL A 163 5.84 -8.26 -28.23
C VAL A 163 5.43 -7.29 -29.33
N LYS A 164 4.59 -6.31 -28.99
CA LYS A 164 4.19 -5.25 -29.94
C LYS A 164 5.41 -4.44 -30.39
N ASP A 165 5.30 -3.80 -31.54
CA ASP A 165 6.40 -2.98 -32.04
C ASP A 165 6.64 -1.74 -31.14
N TYR A 166 7.85 -1.19 -31.22
CA TYR A 166 8.28 -0.07 -30.39
C TYR A 166 7.35 1.15 -30.50
N THR A 167 6.85 1.45 -31.71
CA THR A 167 5.97 2.61 -31.94
C THR A 167 4.66 2.45 -31.20
N PHE A 168 4.07 1.25 -31.25
CA PHE A 168 2.88 0.94 -30.49
C PHE A 168 3.09 1.09 -28.99
N LEU A 169 4.21 0.58 -28.45
CA LEU A 169 4.50 0.62 -27.02
C LEU A 169 4.75 2.04 -26.51
N VAL A 170 5.46 2.86 -27.28
CA VAL A 170 5.62 4.29 -26.98
C VAL A 170 4.28 5.01 -27.00
N LYS A 171 3.44 4.76 -28.02
CA LYS A 171 2.10 5.35 -28.09
C LYS A 171 1.27 4.95 -26.87
N PHE A 172 1.24 3.67 -26.53
CA PHE A 172 0.53 3.17 -25.35
C PHE A 172 0.97 3.87 -24.07
N CYS A 173 2.28 3.98 -23.82
CA CYS A 173 2.80 4.70 -22.65
C CYS A 173 2.39 6.18 -22.66
N ASN A 174 2.53 6.86 -23.79
CA ASN A 174 2.20 8.28 -23.90
C ASN A 174 0.69 8.53 -23.71
N ASP A 175 -0.16 7.73 -24.34
CA ASP A 175 -1.61 7.86 -24.22
C ASP A 175 -2.08 7.63 -22.79
N TYR A 176 -1.53 6.62 -22.09
CA TYR A 176 -1.88 6.36 -20.70
C TYR A 176 -1.32 7.42 -19.74
N LEU A 177 -0.12 7.94 -20.01
CA LEU A 177 0.54 8.93 -19.16
C LEU A 177 0.15 10.39 -19.48
N ASP A 178 -0.60 10.60 -20.56
CA ASP A 178 -1.16 11.89 -20.92
C ASP A 178 -2.07 12.41 -19.79
N SER A 179 -1.94 13.68 -19.45
CA SER A 179 -2.65 14.27 -18.31
C SER A 179 -4.17 14.26 -18.44
N GLU A 180 -4.67 14.16 -19.67
CA GLU A 180 -6.08 14.09 -20.03
C GLU A 180 -6.60 12.67 -20.19
N SER A 181 -5.72 11.66 -20.14
CA SER A 181 -6.11 10.26 -20.24
C SER A 181 -7.06 9.86 -19.10
N PRO A 182 -7.98 8.91 -19.33
CA PRO A 182 -8.82 8.36 -18.28
C PRO A 182 -8.00 7.85 -17.09
N PHE A 183 -6.88 7.19 -17.37
CA PHE A 183 -6.00 6.67 -16.33
C PHE A 183 -5.41 7.78 -15.45
N MET A 184 -4.88 8.85 -16.05
CA MET A 184 -4.29 9.96 -15.29
C MET A 184 -5.33 10.79 -14.54
N LYS A 185 -6.53 10.95 -15.10
CA LYS A 185 -7.65 11.59 -14.40
C LYS A 185 -8.07 10.79 -13.17
N MET A 186 -8.21 9.46 -13.30
CA MET A 186 -8.45 8.55 -12.18
C MET A 186 -7.32 8.62 -11.13
N TYR A 187 -6.06 8.54 -11.56
CA TYR A 187 -4.89 8.65 -10.68
C TYR A 187 -4.88 9.97 -9.88
N LYS A 188 -5.15 11.11 -10.53
CA LYS A 188 -5.21 12.42 -9.86
C LYS A 188 -6.35 12.48 -8.84
N ALA A 189 -7.51 11.94 -9.19
CA ALA A 189 -8.66 11.88 -8.29
C ALA A 189 -8.38 11.04 -7.04
N PHE A 190 -7.77 9.87 -7.22
CA PHE A 190 -7.41 8.97 -6.11
C PHE A 190 -6.33 9.57 -5.20
N ASN A 191 -5.34 10.28 -5.74
CA ASN A 191 -4.41 11.04 -4.91
C ASN A 191 -5.10 12.16 -4.13
N THR A 192 -6.05 12.86 -4.75
CA THR A 192 -6.83 13.90 -4.08
C THR A 192 -7.65 13.30 -2.93
N TYR A 193 -8.29 12.16 -3.17
CA TYR A 193 -9.02 11.41 -2.15
C TYR A 193 -8.11 11.07 -0.96
N GLU A 194 -6.95 10.47 -1.20
CA GLU A 194 -5.96 10.12 -0.16
C GLU A 194 -5.49 11.33 0.65
N GLU A 195 -5.23 12.47 0.00
CA GLU A 195 -4.85 13.70 0.68
C GLU A 195 -5.98 14.26 1.57
N LEU A 196 -7.24 14.10 1.16
CA LEU A 196 -8.40 14.48 1.97
C LEU A 196 -8.61 13.52 3.16
N VAL A 197 -8.40 12.21 2.96
CA VAL A 197 -8.43 11.20 4.02
C VAL A 197 -7.42 11.54 5.13
N LYS A 198 -6.19 11.94 4.76
CA LYS A 198 -5.14 12.32 5.72
C LYS A 198 -5.47 13.59 6.50
N LYS A 199 -6.19 14.53 5.89
CA LYS A 199 -6.58 15.82 6.51
C LYS A 199 -7.82 15.73 7.39
N LYS A 200 -8.57 14.62 7.32
CA LYS A 200 -9.80 14.46 8.09
C LYS A 200 -9.49 14.32 9.60
N PRO A 201 -10.10 15.14 10.47
CA PRO A 201 -9.89 15.05 11.92
C PRO A 201 -10.31 13.67 12.44
N GLY A 202 -9.44 13.03 13.24
CA GLY A 202 -9.71 11.72 13.86
C GLY A 202 -9.16 10.50 13.11
N ASN A 203 -8.39 10.68 12.04
CA ASN A 203 -7.67 9.59 11.39
C ASN A 203 -6.36 9.30 12.17
N PRO A 204 -6.06 8.07 12.63
CA PRO A 204 -4.83 7.79 13.38
C PRO A 204 -3.53 8.07 12.61
N SER A 205 -3.58 8.26 11.28
CA SER A 205 -2.45 8.73 10.45
C SER A 205 -2.32 10.25 10.33
N SER A 206 -3.29 11.04 10.83
CA SER A 206 -3.17 12.49 10.87
C SER A 206 -2.27 12.89 12.04
N SER A 207 -0.98 13.07 11.78
CA SER A 207 -0.12 13.76 12.73
C SER A 207 -0.62 15.20 12.86
N PRO A 208 -0.90 15.71 14.08
CA PRO A 208 -1.23 17.12 14.24
C PRO A 208 -0.06 17.97 13.73
N PRO A 209 -0.30 19.07 13.00
CA PRO A 209 0.76 20.03 12.77
C PRO A 209 1.16 20.61 14.13
N SER A 210 2.36 20.27 14.59
CA SER A 210 2.99 20.87 15.76
C SER A 210 3.07 22.39 15.54
N SER A 211 2.14 23.12 16.15
CA SER A 211 2.21 24.57 16.22
C SER A 211 3.24 24.96 17.28
N PRO A 212 4.27 25.75 16.96
CA PRO A 212 5.20 26.25 17.97
C PRO A 212 4.55 27.41 18.72
N GLN A 213 4.12 27.18 19.96
CA GLN A 213 3.71 28.24 20.87
C GLN A 213 4.84 28.57 21.85
N GLY A 214 5.33 29.81 21.79
CA GLY A 214 5.67 30.55 23.01
C GLY A 214 7.12 31.01 23.19
N THR A 215 7.33 32.32 23.04
CA THR A 215 8.15 33.17 23.94
C THR A 215 7.46 34.54 23.94
N ALA A 216 7.35 35.36 24.98
CA ALA A 216 7.60 35.30 26.42
C ALA A 216 6.95 36.58 27.03
N GLY A 217 6.69 36.62 28.35
CA GLY A 217 6.46 37.87 29.11
C GLY A 217 5.26 37.84 30.07
N THR A 218 5.41 37.30 31.30
CA THR A 218 5.66 38.02 32.57
C THR A 218 4.46 38.73 33.20
N GLN A 219 3.88 38.17 34.28
CA GLN A 219 3.93 38.67 35.68
C GLN A 219 2.89 37.94 36.58
N GLN A 220 3.32 37.64 37.81
CA GLN A 220 2.66 36.89 38.89
C GLN A 220 2.05 37.88 39.94
N PRO A 221 1.61 37.45 41.14
CA PRO A 221 0.33 36.82 41.58
C PRO A 221 -0.57 37.76 42.42
N GLN A 222 -1.82 37.35 42.71
CA GLN A 222 -2.45 37.61 44.02
C GLN A 222 -3.71 36.73 44.26
N ALA A 223 -3.71 36.00 45.38
CA ALA A 223 -4.92 35.57 46.12
C ALA A 223 -5.06 36.50 47.34
N PRO A 224 -6.24 36.67 47.99
CA PRO A 224 -6.72 35.67 48.98
C PRO A 224 -8.26 35.61 49.27
N ALA A 225 -8.69 34.46 49.84
CA ALA A 225 -9.75 34.20 50.86
C ALA A 225 -11.24 34.66 50.59
N ALA A 226 -12.33 34.05 51.09
CA ALA A 226 -12.58 33.15 52.22
C ALA A 226 -13.99 32.47 52.13
N GLN A 227 -14.14 31.29 52.79
CA GLN A 227 -15.28 30.82 53.66
C GLN A 227 -16.71 30.69 53.06
N SER A 228 -17.55 29.67 53.31
CA SER A 228 -17.74 28.82 54.50
C SER A 228 -18.66 27.58 54.23
N GLN A 229 -18.34 26.49 54.93
CA GLN A 229 -19.21 25.55 55.69
C GLN A 229 -20.34 24.72 55.04
N SER A 230 -20.14 23.40 55.02
CA SER A 230 -21.14 22.33 55.26
C SER A 230 -21.55 22.29 56.76
N PRO A 231 -22.57 21.54 57.25
CA PRO A 231 -22.53 20.06 57.26
C PRO A 231 -23.88 19.26 57.32
N THR A 232 -23.76 17.94 57.07
CA THR A 232 -24.49 16.75 57.64
C THR A 232 -26.03 16.61 57.49
N ASP A 233 -26.67 15.42 57.42
CA ASP A 233 -26.33 14.05 57.85
C ASP A 233 -27.25 12.98 57.20
N GLN A 234 -26.70 11.75 57.03
CA GLN A 234 -27.28 10.39 57.26
C GLN A 234 -28.52 9.87 56.47
N GLN A 235 -28.73 8.56 56.21
CA GLN A 235 -27.99 7.29 56.25
C GLN A 235 -29.01 6.17 55.86
N THR A 236 -28.51 4.96 55.60
CA THR A 236 -29.14 3.60 55.57
C THR A 236 -29.60 3.09 54.20
N LYS A 237 -29.36 1.83 53.80
CA LYS A 237 -28.43 0.73 54.15
C LYS A 237 -28.59 -0.32 53.00
N PRO A 238 -27.54 -1.07 52.61
CA PRO A 238 -27.59 -2.12 51.58
C PRO A 238 -28.05 -3.48 52.15
N THR A 239 -28.49 -4.40 51.28
CA THR A 239 -28.72 -5.81 51.64
C THR A 239 -27.95 -6.75 50.69
N ASP A 240 -27.27 -7.68 51.34
CA ASP A 240 -26.34 -8.72 50.89
C ASP A 240 -26.99 -9.94 50.21
N GLN A 241 -26.12 -10.79 49.66
CA GLN A 241 -25.96 -12.24 49.92
C GLN A 241 -25.92 -13.09 48.62
N SER A 242 -24.75 -13.53 48.12
CA SER A 242 -23.90 -14.69 48.52
C SER A 242 -24.62 -16.03 48.29
N THR A 243 -24.12 -16.99 47.49
CA THR A 243 -23.00 -17.88 47.84
C THR A 243 -22.32 -18.59 46.64
N SER A 244 -21.03 -18.81 46.81
CA SER A 244 -20.10 -19.70 46.12
C SER A 244 -20.29 -21.20 46.46
N ASN A 245 -19.98 -22.14 45.55
CA ASN A 245 -18.91 -23.13 45.80
C ASN A 245 -18.47 -23.98 44.58
N ILE A 246 -17.22 -24.44 44.69
CA ILE A 246 -16.29 -25.11 43.77
C ILE A 246 -16.38 -26.66 43.91
N ASN A 247 -16.26 -27.46 42.82
CA ASN A 247 -15.23 -28.52 42.61
C ASN A 247 -15.50 -29.52 41.43
N GLY A 248 -14.63 -29.46 40.40
CA GLY A 248 -13.99 -30.57 39.63
C GLY A 248 -14.78 -31.47 38.63
N PRO A 249 -14.12 -32.20 37.68
CA PRO A 249 -12.70 -32.22 37.29
C PRO A 249 -12.40 -32.07 35.76
N SER A 250 -11.14 -31.74 35.45
CA SER A 250 -10.32 -32.12 34.27
C SER A 250 -10.96 -32.35 32.87
N LYS A 251 -10.53 -31.53 31.89
CA LYS A 251 -9.76 -32.01 30.71
C LYS A 251 -9.34 -30.88 29.77
N SER A 252 -8.10 -31.03 29.30
CA SER A 252 -7.33 -30.20 28.40
C SER A 252 -8.07 -29.86 27.10
N ALA A 253 -8.00 -28.59 26.68
CA ALA A 253 -8.31 -28.19 25.32
C ALA A 253 -7.14 -28.62 24.41
N SER A 254 -7.37 -29.68 23.62
CA SER A 254 -6.47 -30.12 22.56
C SER A 254 -6.92 -29.48 21.25
N PHE A 255 -6.07 -28.65 20.66
CA PHE A 255 -6.21 -28.22 19.28
C PHE A 255 -5.78 -29.37 18.37
N THR A 256 -6.67 -29.80 17.48
CA THR A 256 -6.34 -30.72 16.39
C THR A 256 -6.45 -29.99 15.06
N PHE A 257 -5.30 -29.63 14.49
CA PHE A 257 -5.14 -29.37 13.07
C PHE A 257 -4.09 -30.37 12.54
N GLY A 258 -4.50 -31.29 11.68
CA GLY A 258 -3.63 -32.10 10.84
C GLY A 258 -2.47 -32.83 11.51
N GLY A 259 -2.74 -33.87 12.31
CA GLY A 259 -1.95 -35.12 12.36
C GLY A 259 -0.42 -35.12 12.60
N LEU A 260 0.24 -34.01 12.87
CA LEU A 260 1.66 -33.97 13.24
C LEU A 260 1.84 -33.28 14.58
N THR A 261 2.17 -34.06 15.61
CA THR A 261 2.61 -33.54 16.89
C THR A 261 4.04 -33.00 16.76
N VAL A 262 4.24 -31.77 17.23
CA VAL A 262 5.50 -30.98 17.24
C VAL A 262 6.62 -31.58 18.14
N ALA A 263 6.50 -32.83 18.57
CA ALA A 263 7.39 -33.43 19.57
C ALA A 263 8.45 -34.40 19.01
N THR A 264 8.58 -34.57 17.68
CA THR A 264 9.53 -35.56 17.11
C THR A 264 10.61 -34.98 16.20
N LEU A 265 10.79 -33.65 16.16
CA LEU A 265 11.81 -32.99 15.32
C LEU A 265 13.15 -32.69 16.03
N CYS A 266 13.29 -32.98 17.33
CA CYS A 266 14.52 -32.73 18.07
C CYS A 266 15.51 -33.91 18.13
N TYR A 267 15.31 -34.98 17.34
CA TYR A 267 16.14 -36.20 17.44
C TYR A 267 16.84 -36.63 16.13
N PHE A 268 17.01 -35.73 15.15
CA PHE A 268 17.72 -36.05 13.90
C PHE A 268 18.96 -35.20 13.60
N VAL A 269 19.46 -34.42 14.56
CA VAL A 269 20.68 -33.58 14.37
C VAL A 269 21.83 -34.02 15.29
N LEU A 270 21.95 -35.31 15.59
CA LEU A 270 23.10 -35.87 16.35
C LEU A 270 23.63 -37.19 15.78
N SER A 271 23.52 -37.43 14.47
CA SER A 271 24.19 -38.58 13.84
C SER A 271 24.80 -38.18 12.50
N ALA A 272 25.71 -37.24 12.54
CA ALA A 272 26.73 -37.03 11.53
C ALA A 272 27.96 -36.41 12.21
N PHE A 273 28.67 -37.24 12.97
CA PHE A 273 30.10 -37.11 13.24
C PHE A 273 30.77 -38.38 12.73
#